data_AF-A0A3C1XCY6-F1
#
_entry.id   AF-A0A3C1XCY6-F1
#
_cell.length_a   1.000
_cell.length_b   1.000
_cell.length_c   1.000
_cell.angle_alpha   90.00
_cell.angle_beta   90.00
_cell.angle_gamma   90.00
#
_symmetry.space_group_name_H-M   'P 1'
#
loop_
_entity.id
_entity.type
_entity.pdbx_description
1 polymer ?
#
loop_
_entity_poly.entity_id
_entity_poly.type
_entity_poly.pdbx_seq_one_letter_code
_entity_poly.pdbx_strand_id
1 'polypeptide(L)' 'MKKNALVSMGIFLAAILLIILSIGGKFYMDQKQFHNEMVNVVKSDEAKKEIERGLKNLDPKALTPEGVIKSYEIDFESIE' A
#
# COMPACT_ATOMS: atom_id res chain seq x y z
N MET A 1 34.18 -20.47 -34.53
CA MET A 1 32.76 -20.05 -34.72
C MET A 1 31.87 -20.36 -33.51
N LYS A 2 31.87 -21.59 -32.94
CA LYS A 2 30.96 -21.96 -31.83
C LYS A 2 31.19 -21.22 -30.49
N LYS A 3 32.43 -20.85 -30.17
CA LYS A 3 32.79 -20.19 -28.89
C LYS A 3 32.19 -18.77 -28.77
N ASN A 4 32.19 -18.01 -29.86
CA ASN A 4 31.65 -16.64 -29.89
C ASN A 4 30.13 -16.63 -29.78
N ALA A 5 29.46 -17.66 -30.32
CA ALA A 5 28.00 -17.84 -30.21
C ALA A 5 27.55 -18.19 -28.78
N LEU A 6 28.36 -18.98 -28.05
CA LEU A 6 28.13 -19.27 -26.63
C LEU A 6 28.30 -18.02 -25.76
N VAL A 7 29.33 -17.21 -26.03
CA VAL A 7 29.55 -15.94 -25.32
C VAL A 7 28.43 -14.94 -25.61
N SER A 8 27.99 -14.79 -26.87
CA SER A 8 26.87 -13.90 -27.20
C SER A 8 25.55 -14.36 -26.59
N MET A 9 25.32 -15.68 -26.51
CA MET A 9 24.15 -16.24 -25.83
C MET A 9 24.17 -15.93 -24.33
N GLY A 10 25.33 -16.04 -23.68
CA GLY A 10 25.50 -15.68 -22.27
C GLY A 10 25.21 -14.20 -21.99
N ILE A 11 25.69 -13.30 -22.85
CA ILE A 11 25.41 -11.85 -22.74
C ILE A 11 23.92 -11.56 -22.90
N PHE A 12 23.26 -12.22 -23.86
CA PHE A 12 21.82 -12.05 -24.09
C PHE A 12 20.98 -12.51 -22.88
N LEU A 13 21.30 -13.66 -22.30
CA LEU A 13 20.64 -14.16 -21.10
C LEU A 13 20.87 -13.25 -19.89
N ALA A 14 22.08 -12.73 -19.71
CA ALA A 14 22.39 -11.78 -18.65
C ALA A 14 21.58 -10.47 -18.81
N ALA A 15 21.43 -9.97 -20.04
CA ALA A 15 20.63 -8.78 -20.33
C ALA A 15 19.14 -8.99 -19.99
N ILE A 16 18.57 -10.14 -20.34
CA ILE A 16 17.18 -10.48 -19.97
C ILE A 16 17.01 -10.51 -18.45
N LEU A 17 17.95 -11.12 -17.73
CA LEU A 17 17.90 -11.21 -16.27
C LEU A 17 17.91 -9.82 -15.61
N LEU A 18 18.76 -8.90 -16.11
CA LEU A 18 18.81 -7.52 -15.63
C LEU A 18 17.49 -6.77 -15.85
N ILE A 19 16.84 -6.97 -17.00
CA ILE A 19 15.55 -6.34 -17.31
C ILE A 19 14.48 -6.84 -16.33
N ILE A 20 14.39 -8.16 -16.10
CA ILE A 20 13.42 -8.77 -15.18
C ILE A 20 13.63 -8.26 -13.75
N LEU A 21 14.89 -8.21 -13.27
CA LEU A 21 15.21 -7.70 -11.94
C LEU A 21 14.87 -6.22 -11.79
N SER A 22 15.11 -5.42 -12.83
CA SER A 22 14.82 -3.98 -12.82
C SER A 22 13.32 -3.71 -12.77
N ILE A 23 12.53 -4.41 -13.60
CA ILE A 23 11.06 -4.27 -13.63
C ILE A 23 10.43 -4.81 -12.35
N GLY A 24 10.84 -6.00 -11.91
CA GLY A 24 10.33 -6.63 -10.69
C GLY A 24 10.66 -5.81 -9.44
N GLY A 25 11.87 -5.26 -9.36
CA GLY A 25 12.28 -4.37 -8.27
C GLY A 25 11.46 -3.09 -8.20
N LYS A 26 11.22 -2.44 -9.35
CA LYS A 26 10.38 -1.23 -9.43
C LYS A 26 8.94 -1.51 -9.01
N PHE A 27 8.34 -2.59 -9.51
CA PHE A 27 6.96 -2.94 -9.19
C PHE A 27 6.75 -3.20 -7.69
N TYR A 28 7.69 -3.89 -7.05
CA TYR A 28 7.65 -4.13 -5.60
C TYR A 28 7.74 -2.83 -4.78
N MET A 29 8.61 -1.91 -5.19
CA MET A 29 8.75 -0.61 -4.52
C MET A 29 7.50 0.26 -4.70
N ASP A 30 6.90 0.28 -5.90
CA ASP A 30 5.69 1.04 -6.20
C ASP A 30 4.51 0.57 -5.33
N GLN A 31 4.32 -0.76 -5.17
CA GLN A 31 3.28 -1.30 -4.28
C GLN A 31 3.48 -0.88 -2.82
N LYS A 32 4.71 -1.00 -2.31
CA LYS A 32 5.01 -0.63 -0.92
C LYS A 32 4.81 0.86 -0.68
N GLN A 33 5.16 1.69 -1.65
CA GLN A 33 4.94 3.14 -1.59
C GLN A 33 3.45 3.48 -1.60
N PHE A 34 2.68 2.85 -2.48
CA PHE A 34 1.22 3.02 -2.56
C PHE A 34 0.53 2.65 -1.25
N HIS A 35 0.87 1.49 -0.67
CA HIS A 35 0.33 1.06 0.62
C HIS A 35 0.64 2.08 1.73
N ASN A 36 1.89 2.54 1.84
CA ASN A 36 2.28 3.55 2.83
C ASN A 36 1.50 4.86 2.67
N GLU A 37 1.26 5.29 1.43
CA GLU A 37 0.48 6.48 1.13
C GLU A 37 -0.99 6.31 1.57
N MET A 38 -1.60 5.17 1.27
CA MET A 38 -2.98 4.85 1.70
C MET A 38 -3.11 4.82 3.22
N VAL A 39 -2.16 4.20 3.93
CA VAL A 39 -2.13 4.21 5.41
C VAL A 39 -2.04 5.63 5.95
N ASN A 40 -1.24 6.50 5.33
CA ASN A 40 -1.12 7.90 5.75
C ASN A 40 -2.42 8.69 5.51
N VAL A 41 -3.15 8.40 4.42
CA VAL A 41 -4.48 9.00 4.16
C VAL A 41 -5.46 8.61 5.26
N VAL A 42 -5.53 7.34 5.64
CA VAL A 42 -6.45 6.87 6.70
C VAL A 42 -6.06 7.44 8.08
N LYS A 43 -4.77 7.69 8.31
CA LYS A 43 -4.26 8.36 9.52
C LYS A 43 -4.48 9.88 9.55
N SER A 44 -4.92 10.50 8.46
CA SER A 44 -5.07 11.95 8.39
C SER A 44 -6.15 12.48 9.34
N ASP A 45 -5.97 13.72 9.80
CA ASP A 45 -6.97 14.42 10.62
C ASP A 45 -8.28 14.63 9.86
N GLU A 46 -8.21 14.78 8.54
CA GLU A 46 -9.36 14.86 7.64
C GLU A 46 -10.16 13.56 7.67
N ALA A 47 -9.51 12.40 7.46
CA ALA A 47 -10.17 11.10 7.51
C ALA A 47 -10.80 10.85 8.89
N LYS A 48 -10.08 11.18 9.97
CA LYS A 48 -10.61 11.13 11.33
C LYS A 48 -11.90 11.95 11.47
N LYS A 49 -11.90 13.20 11.02
CA LYS A 49 -13.07 14.09 11.10
C LYS A 49 -14.26 13.54 10.30
N GLU A 50 -14.03 13.00 9.11
CA GLU A 50 -15.09 12.42 8.28
C GLU A 50 -15.68 11.15 8.92
N ILE A 51 -14.84 10.27 9.47
CA ILE A 51 -15.28 9.08 10.22
C ILE A 51 -16.12 9.49 11.42
N GLU A 52 -15.62 10.37 12.29
CA GLU A 52 -16.35 10.81 13.49
C GLU A 52 -17.66 11.53 13.14
N ARG A 53 -17.69 12.29 12.03
CA ARG A 53 -18.93 12.90 11.53
C ARG A 53 -19.94 11.84 11.09
N GLY A 54 -19.48 10.82 10.37
CA GLY A 54 -20.31 9.67 9.98
C GLY A 54 -20.90 8.96 11.20
N LEU A 55 -20.09 8.67 12.21
CA LEU A 55 -20.54 8.07 13.48
C LEU A 55 -21.58 8.94 14.17
N LYS A 56 -21.36 10.26 14.24
CA LYS A 56 -22.32 11.22 14.83
C LYS A 56 -23.61 11.39 14.04
N ASN A 57 -23.58 11.16 12.73
CA ASN A 57 -24.79 11.15 11.90
C ASN A 57 -25.65 9.89 12.16
N LEU A 58 -25.01 8.76 12.48
CA LEU A 58 -25.70 7.52 12.84
C LEU A 58 -26.22 7.54 14.28
N ASP A 59 -25.43 8.10 15.19
CA ASP A 59 -25.76 8.27 16.61
C ASP A 59 -25.32 9.68 17.05
N PRO A 60 -26.25 10.63 17.28
CA PRO A 60 -25.90 12.00 17.69
C PRO A 60 -25.08 12.10 18.99
N LYS A 61 -25.10 11.05 19.82
CA LYS A 61 -24.30 10.95 21.06
C LYS A 61 -23.09 10.02 20.90
N ALA A 62 -22.71 9.67 19.67
CA ALA A 62 -21.53 8.87 19.41
C ALA A 62 -20.29 9.49 20.07
N LEU A 63 -19.41 8.61 20.54
CA LEU A 63 -18.16 8.91 21.23
C LEU A 63 -18.35 9.56 22.61
N THR A 64 -19.53 9.38 23.22
CA THR A 64 -19.81 9.74 24.62
C THR A 64 -20.36 8.54 25.40
N PRO A 65 -20.34 8.58 26.75
CA PRO A 65 -20.89 7.50 27.58
C PRO A 65 -22.38 7.21 27.33
N GLU A 66 -23.13 8.22 26.89
CA GLU A 66 -24.57 8.17 26.61
C GLU A 66 -24.92 7.67 25.20
N GLY A 67 -23.92 7.59 24.30
CA GLY A 67 -24.08 7.05 22.96
C GLY A 67 -24.15 5.52 22.93
N VAL A 68 -24.75 5.00 21.86
CA VAL A 68 -24.67 3.58 21.48
C VAL A 68 -23.26 3.30 20.95
N ILE A 69 -22.73 4.19 20.11
CA ILE A 69 -21.36 4.10 19.59
C ILE A 69 -20.43 4.81 20.56
N LYS A 70 -19.71 4.08 21.42
CA LYS A 70 -18.89 4.69 22.49
C LYS A 70 -17.45 4.99 22.06
N SER A 71 -16.90 4.19 21.18
CA SER A 71 -15.51 4.28 20.72
C SER A 71 -15.37 3.62 19.36
N TYR A 72 -14.28 3.93 18.68
CA TYR A 72 -13.86 3.23 17.47
C TYR A 72 -12.33 3.14 17.45
N GLU A 73 -11.82 2.18 16.69
CA GLU A 73 -10.40 2.02 16.40
C GLU A 73 -10.26 1.71 14.91
N ILE A 74 -9.14 2.10 14.33
CA ILE A 74 -8.80 1.74 12.96
C ILE A 74 -7.81 0.58 13.02
N ASP A 75 -8.20 -0.56 12.46
CA ASP A 75 -7.29 -1.66 12.20
C ASP A 75 -6.41 -1.30 10.99
N PHE A 76 -5.18 -0.88 11.26
CA PHE A 76 -4.23 -0.53 10.20
C PHE A 76 -3.63 -1.77 9.52
N GLU A 77 -3.71 -2.95 10.13
CA GLU A 77 -3.21 -4.19 9.53
C GLU A 77 -4.16 -4.70 8.43
N SER A 78 -5.42 -4.24 8.43
CA SER A 78 -6.40 -4.57 7.39
C SER A 78 -6.33 -3.69 6.14
N ILE A 79 -5.42 -2.72 6.07
CA ILE A 79 -5.23 -1.88 4.88
C ILE A 79 -4.32 -2.65 3.93
N GLU A 80 -4.78 -2.96 2.71
CA GLU A 80 -3.99 -3.68 1.68
C GLU A 80 -3.15 -2.74 0.82
#